data_AF-A0A8H6QJ14-F1
#
_entry.id   AF-A0A8H6QJ14-F1
#
_cell.length_a   1.000
_cell.length_b   1.000
_cell.length_c   1.000
_cell.angle_alpha   90.00
_cell.angle_beta   90.00
_cell.angle_gamma   90.00
#
_symmetry.space_group_name_H-M   'P 1'
#
loop_
_entity.id
_entity.type
_entity.pdbx_description
1 polymer ?
#
loop_
_entity_poly.entity_id
_entity_poly.type
_entity_poly.pdbx_seq_one_letter_code
_entity_poly.pdbx_strand_id
1 'polypeptide(L)'
;MLSLPSILALLFLGGILTWTASVSASCLNNVHNDTIGFFSNAALAFGFEYPSITECAGHCDRLEHCRAWLFHGHAGECQLYRNIPVANAVIPGFTYGVCDEETTSFLLCQFLPHRTLFMLVTIGSI
;
A
#
# COMPACT_ATOMS: atom_id res chain seq x y z
N MET A 1 -4.20 57.42 -7.45
CA MET A 1 -5.17 56.86 -6.49
C MET A 1 -5.86 55.69 -7.17
N LEU A 2 -5.27 54.50 -7.08
CA LEU A 2 -5.90 53.27 -7.55
C LEU A 2 -6.82 52.78 -6.43
N SER A 3 -8.08 52.52 -6.76
CA SER A 3 -9.14 52.24 -5.80
C SER A 3 -8.94 50.88 -5.12
N LEU A 4 -9.33 50.83 -3.84
CA LEU A 4 -9.22 49.69 -2.93
C LEU A 4 -9.83 48.34 -3.39
N PRO A 5 -10.86 48.25 -4.27
CA PRO A 5 -11.42 46.95 -4.63
C PRO A 5 -10.58 46.14 -5.63
N SER A 6 -9.62 46.76 -6.35
CA SER A 6 -8.81 46.04 -7.35
C SER A 6 -7.67 45.21 -6.75
N ILE A 7 -7.27 45.48 -5.51
CA ILE A 7 -6.17 44.74 -4.83
C ILE A 7 -6.68 43.40 -4.27
N LEU A 8 -7.97 43.32 -3.86
CA LEU A 8 -8.56 42.09 -3.35
C LEU A 8 -8.71 40.99 -4.42
N ALA A 9 -8.84 41.35 -5.69
CA ALA A 9 -9.02 40.37 -6.77
C ALA A 9 -7.74 39.58 -7.10
N LEU A 10 -6.56 40.10 -6.76
CA LEU A 10 -5.27 39.48 -7.09
C LEU A 10 -4.76 38.48 -6.05
N LEU A 11 -5.33 38.45 -4.84
CA LEU A 11 -4.93 37.51 -3.79
C LEU A 11 -5.60 36.13 -3.89
N PHE A 12 -6.61 35.97 -4.76
CA PHE A 12 -7.31 34.69 -4.93
C PHE A 12 -6.69 33.75 -5.97
N LEU A 13 -5.65 34.19 -6.69
CA LEU A 13 -4.91 33.38 -7.68
C LEU A 13 -3.67 32.66 -7.09
N GLY A 14 -3.52 32.67 -5.76
CA GLY A 14 -2.56 31.82 -5.07
C GLY A 14 -3.04 30.38 -5.08
N GLY A 15 -2.69 29.64 -6.13
CA GLY A 15 -3.02 28.23 -6.31
C GLY A 15 -2.69 27.42 -5.05
N ILE A 16 -3.73 26.88 -4.43
CA ILE A 16 -3.60 25.88 -3.37
C ILE A 16 -3.02 24.64 -4.07
N LEU A 17 -1.74 24.36 -3.84
CA LEU A 17 -1.18 23.04 -4.15
C LEU A 17 -1.83 22.06 -3.19
N THR A 18 -3.01 21.54 -3.53
CA THR A 18 -3.57 20.38 -2.85
C THR A 18 -2.68 19.20 -3.21
N TRP A 19 -1.72 18.90 -2.34
CA TRP A 19 -0.96 17.65 -2.40
C TRP A 19 -1.96 16.53 -2.10
N THR A 20 -2.61 16.03 -3.14
CA THR A 20 -3.26 14.73 -3.07
C THR A 20 -2.12 13.73 -2.88
N ALA A 21 -1.90 13.29 -1.64
CA ALA A 21 -1.13 12.09 -1.40
C ALA A 21 -1.84 10.99 -2.20
N SER A 22 -1.29 10.63 -3.36
CA SER A 22 -1.71 9.48 -4.11
C SER A 22 -1.37 8.28 -3.23
N VAL A 23 -2.34 7.82 -2.45
CA VAL A 23 -2.27 6.50 -1.85
C VAL A 23 -2.24 5.56 -3.04
N SER A 24 -1.11 4.90 -3.28
CA SER A 24 -1.06 3.99 -4.41
C SER A 24 -2.09 2.88 -4.15
N ALA A 25 -2.73 2.44 -5.23
CA ALA A 25 -3.73 1.37 -5.14
C ALA A 25 -3.11 0.02 -4.73
N SER A 26 -1.78 -0.13 -4.80
CA SER A 26 -1.07 -1.40 -4.63
C SER A 26 -1.42 -2.08 -3.30
N CYS A 27 -1.49 -1.31 -2.21
CA CYS A 27 -1.79 -1.81 -0.87
C CYS A 27 -3.29 -1.82 -0.54
N LEU A 28 -4.17 -1.39 -1.44
CA LEU A 28 -5.63 -1.34 -1.25
C LEU A 28 -6.41 -2.31 -2.15
N ASN A 29 -5.75 -2.94 -3.13
CA ASN A 29 -6.39 -3.87 -4.05
C ASN A 29 -6.72 -5.23 -3.42
N ASN A 30 -5.95 -5.65 -2.40
CA ASN A 30 -6.08 -6.95 -1.77
C ASN A 30 -6.28 -6.81 -0.25
N VAL A 31 -7.51 -6.42 0.13
CA VAL A 31 -7.90 -6.14 1.52
C VAL A 31 -8.89 -7.18 2.03
N HIS A 32 -8.62 -7.69 3.23
CA HIS A 32 -9.45 -8.66 3.92
C HIS A 32 -10.00 -8.04 5.21
N ASN A 33 -11.30 -7.73 5.20
CA ASN A 33 -12.01 -7.16 6.35
C ASN A 33 -12.39 -8.25 7.36
N ASP A 34 -12.56 -7.85 8.62
CA ASP A 34 -12.91 -8.72 9.76
C ASP A 34 -12.05 -9.99 9.83
N THR A 35 -10.78 -9.85 9.45
CA THR A 35 -9.82 -10.93 9.33
C THR A 35 -8.48 -10.49 9.87
N ILE A 36 -7.86 -11.31 10.70
CA ILE A 36 -6.48 -11.12 11.15
C ILE A 36 -5.52 -11.90 10.24
N GLY A 37 -4.40 -11.29 9.89
CA GLY A 37 -3.27 -11.96 9.26
C GLY A 37 -2.24 -12.39 10.32
N PHE A 38 -1.77 -13.64 10.26
CA PHE A 38 -0.67 -14.12 11.08
C PHE A 38 0.63 -14.06 10.28
N PHE A 39 1.67 -13.47 10.85
CA PHE A 39 2.95 -13.25 10.17
C PHE A 39 4.07 -14.06 10.84
N SER A 40 4.99 -14.57 10.04
CA SER A 40 6.16 -15.32 10.52
C SER A 40 7.28 -14.45 11.07
N ASN A 41 7.16 -13.13 10.96
CA ASN A 41 8.18 -12.16 11.32
C ASN A 41 7.57 -11.01 12.11
N ALA A 42 8.40 -10.33 12.90
CA ALA A 42 7.99 -9.11 13.59
C ALA A 42 7.62 -7.99 12.59
N ALA A 43 6.75 -7.08 13.04
CA ALA A 43 6.39 -5.90 12.27
C ALA A 43 7.61 -5.00 12.03
N LEU A 44 7.69 -4.44 10.81
CA LEU A 44 8.61 -3.38 10.40
C LEU A 44 8.48 -2.13 11.25
N ALA A 45 7.22 -1.75 11.43
CA ALA A 45 6.80 -0.57 12.14
C ALA A 45 5.43 -0.90 12.73
N PHE A 46 5.17 -0.32 13.89
CA PHE A 46 3.88 -0.36 14.55
C PHE A 46 3.56 1.04 15.05
N GLY A 47 2.29 1.39 15.07
CA GLY A 47 1.85 2.67 15.59
C GLY A 47 0.37 2.64 15.95
N PHE A 48 0.03 3.55 16.83
CA PHE A 48 -1.35 3.87 17.21
C PHE A 48 -1.70 5.20 16.55
N GLU A 49 -2.99 5.54 16.44
CA GLU A 49 -3.49 6.79 15.83
C GLU A 49 -3.62 6.78 14.29
N TYR A 50 -3.67 5.62 13.65
CA TYR A 50 -4.12 5.55 12.27
C TYR A 50 -5.66 5.62 12.23
N PRO A 51 -6.28 6.68 11.69
CA PRO A 51 -7.73 6.86 11.70
C PRO A 51 -8.45 5.95 10.71
N SER A 52 -7.72 5.30 9.78
CA SER A 52 -8.32 4.43 8.77
C SER A 52 -7.35 3.40 8.19
N ILE A 53 -7.92 2.37 7.57
CA ILE A 53 -7.19 1.39 6.76
C ILE A 53 -6.39 2.05 5.63
N THR A 54 -6.91 3.13 5.05
CA THR A 54 -6.30 3.84 3.92
C THR A 54 -4.98 4.50 4.33
N GLU A 55 -4.93 5.07 5.54
CA GLU A 55 -3.70 5.66 6.05
C GLU A 55 -2.66 4.61 6.42
N CYS A 56 -3.09 3.49 7.01
CA CYS A 56 -2.21 2.35 7.30
C CYS A 56 -1.62 1.75 6.01
N ALA A 57 -2.47 1.48 5.01
CA ALA A 57 -2.06 1.00 3.69
C ALA A 57 -1.12 1.99 2.97
N GLY A 58 -1.46 3.28 3.01
CA GLY A 58 -0.63 4.32 2.42
C GLY A 58 0.74 4.47 3.11
N HIS A 59 0.84 4.15 4.40
CA HIS A 59 2.14 4.14 5.08
C HIS A 59 2.99 2.95 4.63
N CYS A 60 2.38 1.76 4.49
CA CYS A 60 3.06 0.60 3.93
C CYS A 60 3.61 0.88 2.53
N ASP A 61 2.79 1.48 1.67
CA ASP A 61 3.16 1.81 0.29
C ASP A 61 4.41 2.71 0.18
N ARG A 62 4.61 3.61 1.15
CA ARG A 62 5.78 4.51 1.19
C ARG A 62 7.03 3.87 1.78
N LEU A 63 6.92 2.69 2.38
CA LEU A 63 8.02 2.01 3.06
C LEU A 63 8.61 0.93 2.16
N GLU A 64 9.91 1.05 1.89
CA GLU A 64 10.63 0.03 1.15
C GLU A 64 10.47 -1.35 1.79
N HIS A 65 10.16 -2.34 0.95
CA HIS A 65 9.92 -3.72 1.33
C HIS A 65 8.69 -3.97 2.22
N CYS A 66 7.80 -3.01 2.43
CA CYS A 66 6.50 -3.31 3.02
C CYS A 66 5.66 -4.07 1.99
N ARG A 67 5.20 -5.27 2.35
CA ARG A 67 4.39 -6.13 1.47
C ARG A 67 3.01 -6.44 2.03
N ALA A 68 2.78 -6.12 3.30
CA ALA A 68 1.49 -6.30 3.94
C ALA A 68 1.35 -5.38 5.14
N TRP A 69 0.10 -5.15 5.54
CA TRP A 69 -0.26 -4.34 6.70
C TRP A 69 -1.42 -4.96 7.45
N LEU A 70 -1.50 -4.73 8.76
CA LEU A 70 -2.56 -5.17 9.65
C LEU A 70 -3.07 -3.95 10.42
N PHE A 71 -4.38 -3.76 10.40
CA PHE A 71 -5.09 -2.65 11.04
C PHE A 71 -6.12 -3.19 12.04
N HIS A 72 -6.17 -2.60 13.23
CA HIS A 72 -7.19 -2.86 14.23
C HIS A 72 -8.00 -1.58 14.48
N GLY A 73 -9.24 -1.57 13.98
CA GLY A 73 -10.02 -0.35 13.83
C GLY A 73 -10.42 0.34 15.14
N HIS A 74 -10.64 -0.41 16.22
CA HIS A 74 -11.01 0.19 17.51
C HIS A 74 -9.83 0.86 18.21
N ALA A 75 -8.61 0.35 18.01
CA ALA A 75 -7.39 0.90 18.60
C ALA A 75 -6.71 1.95 17.71
N GLY A 76 -7.11 2.07 16.44
CA GLY A 76 -6.35 2.82 15.43
C GLY A 76 -4.93 2.27 15.28
N GLU A 77 -4.75 0.98 15.55
CA GLU A 77 -3.44 0.34 15.55
C GLU A 77 -3.13 -0.16 14.14
N CYS A 78 -1.94 0.18 13.66
CA CYS A 78 -1.43 -0.26 12.37
C CYS A 78 -0.07 -0.93 12.57
N GLN A 79 0.09 -2.10 11.96
CA GLN A 79 1.33 -2.85 11.94
C GLN A 79 1.72 -3.16 10.50
N LEU A 80 2.98 -2.96 10.16
CA LEU A 80 3.50 -3.08 8.80
C LEU A 80 4.47 -4.26 8.69
N TYR A 81 4.44 -5.00 7.59
CA TYR A 81 5.16 -6.26 7.47
C TYR A 81 5.95 -6.38 6.16
N ARG A 82 7.14 -6.99 6.25
CA ARG A 82 7.98 -7.28 5.07
C ARG A 82 7.46 -8.43 4.22
N ASN A 83 6.58 -9.27 4.76
CA ASN A 83 6.12 -10.50 4.15
C ASN A 83 4.61 -10.58 4.24
N ILE A 84 4.00 -11.36 3.34
CA ILE A 84 2.57 -11.68 3.40
C ILE A 84 2.24 -12.57 4.62
N PRO A 85 0.98 -12.60 5.08
CA PRO A 85 0.57 -13.50 6.14
C PRO A 85 0.80 -14.98 5.79
N VAL A 86 1.25 -15.78 6.75
CA VAL A 86 1.39 -17.24 6.62
C VAL A 86 0.08 -17.98 6.91
N ALA A 87 -0.86 -17.33 7.60
CA ALA A 87 -2.19 -17.83 7.88
C ALA A 87 -3.13 -16.64 8.14
N ASN A 88 -4.43 -16.89 8.18
CA ASN A 88 -5.44 -15.90 8.56
C ASN A 88 -6.60 -16.54 9.36
N ALA A 89 -7.37 -15.71 10.04
CA ALA A 89 -8.60 -16.12 10.73
C ALA A 89 -9.62 -14.97 10.75
N VAL A 90 -10.91 -15.30 10.71
CA VAL A 90 -11.99 -14.31 10.82
C VAL A 90 -12.05 -13.81 12.26
N ILE A 91 -11.71 -12.54 12.48
CA ILE A 91 -11.77 -11.86 13.77
C ILE A 91 -12.30 -10.44 13.51
N PRO A 92 -13.53 -10.12 13.95
CA PRO A 92 -14.11 -8.80 13.77
C PRO A 92 -13.23 -7.68 14.32
N GLY A 93 -13.19 -6.55 13.60
CA GLY A 93 -12.42 -5.37 14.00
C GLY A 93 -10.95 -5.39 13.55
N PHE A 94 -10.44 -6.52 13.06
CA PHE A 94 -9.16 -6.59 12.36
C PHE A 94 -9.36 -6.54 10.84
N THR A 95 -8.48 -5.83 10.16
CA THR A 95 -8.40 -5.82 8.69
C THR A 95 -6.94 -5.91 8.31
N TYR A 96 -6.59 -6.79 7.37
CA TYR A 96 -5.24 -6.81 6.81
C TYR A 96 -5.30 -6.62 5.30
N GLY A 97 -4.21 -6.12 4.74
CA GLY A 97 -4.02 -6.03 3.30
C GLY A 97 -2.65 -6.55 2.88
N VAL A 98 -2.58 -7.00 1.63
CA VAL A 98 -1.35 -7.37 0.96
C VAL A 98 -1.12 -6.37 -0.16
N CYS A 99 0.10 -5.83 -0.24
CA CYS A 99 0.47 -4.93 -1.31
C CYS A 99 0.85 -5.73 -2.55
N ASP A 100 0.43 -5.25 -3.71
CA ASP A 100 0.94 -5.76 -4.98
C ASP A 100 2.46 -5.60 -4.98
N GLU A 101 3.18 -6.67 -5.29
CA GLU A 101 4.61 -6.54 -5.55
C GLU A 101 4.75 -5.74 -6.83
N GLU A 102 5.38 -4.56 -6.73
CA GLU A 102 5.87 -3.85 -7.91
C GLU A 102 6.67 -4.89 -8.69
N THR A 103 6.23 -5.18 -9.93
CA THR A 103 6.66 -6.34 -10.71
C THR A 103 8.12 -6.20 -11.10
N THR A 104 9.01 -6.34 -10.14
CA THR A 104 10.43 -6.63 -10.32
C THR A 104 10.49 -8.11 -10.63
N SER A 105 10.03 -8.42 -11.85
CA SER A 105 10.19 -9.68 -12.58
C SER A 105 10.75 -10.79 -11.70
N PHE A 106 9.87 -11.40 -10.89
CA PHE A 106 10.20 -12.62 -10.21
C PHE A 106 10.58 -13.63 -11.30
N LEU A 107 11.87 -13.92 -11.40
CA LEU A 107 12.42 -15.14 -11.96
C LEU A 107 11.68 -16.30 -11.29
N LEU A 108 10.55 -16.69 -11.86
CA LEU A 108 9.92 -17.95 -11.53
C LEU A 108 10.84 -19.03 -12.10
N CYS A 109 11.71 -19.58 -11.26
CA CYS A 109 12.24 -20.92 -11.44
C CYS A 109 11.05 -21.90 -11.36
N GLN A 110 10.24 -21.94 -12.41
CA GLN A 110 9.24 -22.97 -12.59
C GLN A 110 9.99 -24.27 -12.83
N PHE A 111 10.00 -25.14 -11.81
CA PHE A 111 10.38 -26.53 -11.94
C PHE A 111 9.45 -27.22 -12.95
N LEU A 112 9.82 -27.23 -14.23
CA LEU A 112 9.30 -28.20 -15.18
C LEU A 112 10.09 -29.51 -15.06
N PRO A 113 9.42 -30.67 -15.04
CA PRO A 113 10.05 -31.96 -14.82
C PRO A 113 10.59 -32.53 -16.13
N HIS A 114 11.57 -31.89 -16.77
CA HIS A 114 12.51 -32.57 -17.68
C HIS A 114 13.65 -31.63 -18.08
N ARG A 115 14.87 -32.19 -18.05
CA ARG A 115 16.14 -31.54 -18.36
C ARG A 115 16.20 -30.99 -19.78
N THR A 116 15.83 -29.73 -20.04
CA THR A 116 16.49 -28.91 -21.08
C THR A 116 16.16 -27.43 -20.86
N LEU A 117 17.19 -26.59 -20.69
CA LEU A 117 17.06 -25.13 -20.62
C LEU A 117 16.80 -24.59 -22.02
N PHE A 118 15.59 -24.07 -22.27
CA PHE A 118 15.32 -23.18 -23.40
C PHE A 118 14.77 -21.87 -22.85
N MET A 119 15.55 -20.79 -23.02
CA MET A 119 15.10 -19.42 -22.75
C MET A 119 14.48 -18.87 -24.03
N LEU A 120 13.16 -18.80 -24.09
CA LEU A 120 12.45 -18.11 -25.19
C LEU A 120 11.96 -16.76 -24.68
N VAL A 121 12.64 -15.69 -25.10
CA VAL A 121 12.19 -14.31 -24.89
C VAL A 121 11.18 -13.98 -25.97
N THR A 122 9.88 -13.98 -25.65
CA THR A 122 8.85 -13.44 -26.54
C THR A 122 8.56 -12.00 -26.14
N ILE A 123 9.04 -11.03 -26.92
CA ILE A 123 8.70 -9.62 -26.78
C ILE A 123 7.32 -9.42 -27.43
N GLY A 124 6.29 -9.16 -26.62
CA GLY A 124 4.96 -8.77 -27.09
C GLY A 124 4.77 -7.27 -26.92
N SER A 125 4.55 -6.55 -28.02
CA SER A 125 4.14 -5.14 -28.04
C SER A 125 2.67 -5.07 -28.44
N ILE A 126 1.85 -4.33 -27.67
CA ILE A 126 0.54 -3.83 -28.07
C ILE A 126 0.56 -2.31 -27.88
#